data_AF-A0A1Q3PFH1-F1
#
_entry.id   AF-A0A1Q3PFH1-F1
#
_cell.length_a   1.000
_cell.length_b   1.000
_cell.length_c   1.000
_cell.angle_alpha   90.00
_cell.angle_beta   90.00
_cell.angle_gamma   90.00
#
_symmetry.space_group_name_H-M   'P 1'
#
loop_
_entity.id
_entity.type
_entity.pdbx_description
1 polymer ?
#
loop_
_entity_poly.entity_id
_entity_poly.type
_entity_poly.pdbx_seq_one_letter_code
_entity_poly.pdbx_strand_id
1 'polypeptide(L)' 'MATTVKGIYEHVKVTLVGKPPIQSRTEVTVTFQTEESQKLKKRVAGVLTGKVYMSDDFDEPLDDLKDCI' A
#
# COMPACT_ATOMS: atom_id res chain seq x y z
N MET A 1 21.74 -14.39 -6.57
CA MET A 1 20.97 -13.86 -5.42
C MET A 1 21.12 -12.35 -5.38
N ALA A 2 20.02 -11.60 -5.31
CA ALA A 2 20.07 -10.15 -5.14
C ALA A 2 20.06 -9.83 -3.63
N THR A 3 21.01 -9.02 -3.16
CA THR A 3 21.09 -8.60 -1.75
C THR A 3 20.85 -7.09 -1.69
N THR A 4 19.81 -6.67 -0.97
CA THR A 4 19.52 -5.25 -0.76
C THR A 4 20.04 -4.84 0.61
N VAL A 5 20.89 -3.82 0.66
CA VAL A 5 21.45 -3.28 1.89
C VAL A 5 20.88 -1.88 2.09
N LYS A 6 20.28 -1.63 3.26
CA LYS A 6 19.78 -0.31 3.59
C LYS A 6 20.95 0.60 3.95
N GLY A 7 20.83 1.87 3.58
CA GLY A 7 21.82 2.89 3.86
C GLY A 7 21.16 4.24 4.08
N ILE A 8 21.92 5.16 4.66
CA ILE A 8 21.54 6.55 4.84
C ILE A 8 22.28 7.37 3.79
N TYR A 9 21.56 8.21 3.05
CA TYR A 9 22.14 9.17 2.13
C TYR A 9 22.13 10.56 2.76
N GLU A 10 23.30 11.15 2.97
CA GLU A 10 23.47 12.48 3.56
C GLU A 10 24.70 13.17 2.95
N HIS A 11 24.61 14.46 2.63
CA HIS A 11 25.72 15.25 2.09
C HIS A 11 26.46 14.57 0.91
N VAL A 12 25.73 13.99 -0.05
CA VAL A 12 26.30 13.30 -1.23
C VAL A 12 27.04 11.98 -0.88
N LYS A 13 26.90 11.47 0.34
CA LYS A 13 27.52 10.23 0.80
C LYS A 13 26.46 9.20 1.19
N VAL A 14 26.61 7.98 0.66
CA VAL A 14 25.81 6.81 1.08
C VAL A 14 26.58 6.07 2.17
N THR A 15 25.99 5.93 3.35
CA THR A 15 26.53 5.13 4.47
C THR A 15 25.67 3.90 4.65
N LEU A 16 26.26 2.72 4.47
CA LEU A 16 25.54 1.44 4.63
C LEU A 16 25.26 1.16 6.10
N VAL A 17 24.04 0.71 6.40
CA VAL A 17 23.66 0.25 7.73
C VAL A 17 23.89 -1.26 7.78
N GLY A 18 25.00 -1.66 8.40
CA GLY A 18 25.42 -3.04 8.53
C GLY A 18 26.47 -3.48 7.50
N LYS A 19 27.05 -4.66 7.74
CA LYS A 19 28.12 -5.21 6.89
C LYS A 19 27.50 -6.12 5.82
N PRO A 20 27.63 -5.78 4.52
CA PRO A 20 27.21 -6.70 3.47
C PRO A 20 28.04 -7.98 3.51
N PRO A 21 27.47 -9.16 3.21
CA PRO A 21 28.21 -10.43 3.16
C PRO A 21 29.13 -10.56 1.92
N ILE A 22 29.35 -9.47 1.18
CA ILE A 22 30.12 -9.45 -0.06
C ILE A 22 31.53 -8.94 0.24
N GLN A 23 32.54 -9.76 -0.06
CA GLN A 23 33.96 -9.47 0.23
C GLN A 23 34.78 -9.09 -1.01
N SER A 24 34.22 -9.25 -2.22
CA SER A 24 34.88 -8.98 -3.50
C SER A 24 34.36 -7.70 -4.17
N ARG A 25 35.16 -7.12 -5.08
CA ARG A 25 34.78 -5.94 -5.87
C ARG A 25 33.53 -6.26 -6.69
N THR A 26 32.44 -5.55 -6.40
CA THR A 26 31.12 -5.80 -6.99
C THR A 26 30.50 -4.47 -7.41
N GLU A 27 29.89 -4.45 -8.59
CA GLU A 27 29.12 -3.31 -9.08
C GLU A 27 27.77 -3.23 -8.34
N VAL A 28 27.37 -2.02 -7.93
CA VAL A 28 26.15 -1.80 -7.17
C VAL A 28 25.29 -0.72 -7.81
N THR A 29 23.98 -0.96 -7.83
CA THR A 29 22.97 0.04 -8.22
C THR A 29 22.34 0.62 -6.97
N VAL A 30 22.31 1.95 -6.85
CA VAL A 30 21.70 2.65 -5.73
C VAL A 30 20.31 3.13 -6.14
N THR A 31 19.29 2.70 -5.40
CA THR A 31 17.89 3.12 -5.62
C THR A 31 17.42 3.97 -4.45
N PHE A 32 16.95 5.17 -4.74
CA PHE A 32 16.36 6.05 -3.74
C PHE A 32 14.85 5.83 -3.70
N GLN A 33 14.34 5.30 -2.59
CA GLN A 33 12.91 5.27 -2.33
C GLN A 33 12.49 6.64 -1.82
N THR A 34 11.89 7.44 -2.71
CA THR A 34 11.17 8.64 -2.32
C THR A 34 9.81 8.19 -1.82
N GLU A 35 9.56 8.39 -0.52
CA GLU A 35 8.21 8.31 0.05
C GLU A 35 7.46 9.53 -0.48
N GLU A 36 7.00 9.49 -1.73
CA GLU A 36 5.94 10.41 -2.14
C GLU A 36 4.77 10.07 -1.21
N SER A 37 4.60 10.87 -0.15
CA SER A 37 3.40 10.84 0.66
C SER A 37 2.26 11.14 -0.30
N GLN A 38 1.66 10.10 -0.88
CA GLN A 38 0.47 10.23 -1.67
C GLN A 38 -0.53 10.85 -0.71
N LYS A 39 -0.76 12.16 -0.86
CA LYS A 39 -1.74 12.88 -0.05
C LYS A 39 -3.01 12.07 -0.21
N LEU A 40 -3.40 11.37 0.87
CA LEU A 40 -4.61 10.56 0.89
C LEU A 40 -5.73 11.46 0.38
N LYS A 41 -6.20 11.20 -0.84
CA LYS A 41 -7.27 12.00 -1.43
C LYS A 41 -8.43 11.91 -0.44
N LYS A 42 -8.95 13.07 0.00
CA LYS A 42 -10.11 13.10 0.88
C LYS A 42 -11.21 12.27 0.23
N ARG A 43 -11.69 11.25 0.92
CA ARG A 43 -12.78 10.40 0.43
C ARG A 43 -13.99 11.31 0.18
N VAL A 44 -14.57 11.22 -1.02
CA VAL A 44 -15.81 11.93 -1.34
C VAL A 44 -16.95 11.10 -0.74
N ALA A 45 -17.76 11.72 0.13
CA ALA A 45 -18.95 11.07 0.67
C ALA A 45 -20.02 10.94 -0.43
N GLY A 46 -20.87 9.93 -0.35
CA GLY A 46 -22.00 9.76 -1.27
C GLY A 46 -21.67 9.19 -2.65
N VAL A 47 -20.48 8.59 -2.84
CA VAL A 47 -20.13 7.88 -4.10
C VAL A 47 -21.07 6.69 -4.39
N LEU A 48 -21.72 6.17 -3.35
CA LEU A 48 -22.70 5.08 -3.44
C LEU A 48 -24.15 5.57 -3.35
N THR A 49 -24.39 6.89 -3.29
CA THR A 49 -25.76 7.42 -3.26
C THR A 49 -26.50 6.99 -4.53
N GLY A 50 -27.67 6.37 -4.35
CA GLY A 50 -28.49 5.85 -5.45
C GLY A 50 -28.01 4.52 -6.05
N LYS A 51 -26.91 3.93 -5.54
CA LYS A 51 -26.47 2.57 -5.92
C LYS A 51 -26.97 1.47 -5.00
N VAL A 52 -27.50 1.84 -3.84
CA VAL A 52 -28.12 0.92 -2.88
C VAL A 52 -29.59 1.30 -2.80
N TYR A 53 -30.45 0.35 -3.10
CA TYR A 53 -31.89 0.44 -2.88
C TYR A 53 -32.20 -0.36 -1.62
N MET A 54 -32.83 0.30 -0.65
CA MET A 54 -33.39 -0.34 0.53
C MET A 54 -34.89 -0.44 0.30
N SER A 55 -35.52 -1.53 0.75
CA SER A 55 -36.97 -1.58 0.82
C SER A 55 -37.51 -0.39 1.62
N ASP A 56 -38.68 0.11 1.22
CA ASP A 56 -39.37 1.19 1.95
C ASP A 56 -39.81 0.73 3.34
N ASP A 57 -40.00 -0.58 3.52
CA ASP A 57 -40.22 -1.25 4.79
C ASP A 57 -38.95 -1.98 5.23
N PHE A 58 -38.43 -1.60 6.40
CA PHE A 58 -37.23 -2.22 6.97
C PHE A 58 -37.50 -3.66 7.46
N ASP A 59 -38.75 -3.96 7.82
CA ASP A 59 -39.16 -5.27 8.32
C ASP A 59 -39.51 -6.25 7.17
N GLU A 60 -39.43 -5.80 5.91
CA GLU A 60 -39.69 -6.66 4.75
C GLU A 60 -38.64 -7.78 4.68
N PRO A 61 -39.06 -9.05 4.58
CA PRO A 61 -38.14 -10.17 4.52
C PRO A 61 -37.27 -10.09 3.27
N LEU A 62 -35.96 -10.23 3.44
CA LEU A 62 -35.02 -10.33 2.32
C LEU A 62 -35.23 -11.67 1.60
N ASP A 63 -35.79 -11.61 0.38
CA ASP A 63 -36.01 -12.80 -0.46
C ASP A 63 -34.71 -13.57 -0.72
N ASP A 64 -33.58 -12.88 -0.88
CA ASP A 64 -32.25 -13.47 -1.12
C ASP A 64 -31.71 -14.31 0.05
N LEU A 65 -32.31 -14.22 1.25
CA LEU A 65 -31.91 -15.03 2.41
C LEU A 65 -32.61 -16.40 2.46
N LYS A 66 -33.62 -16.63 1.61
CA LYS A 66 -34.41 -17.87 1.60
C LYS A 66 -33.64 -19.08 1.08
N ASP A 67 -32.63 -18.87 0.24
CA ASP A 67 -31.82 -19.94 -0.37
C ASP A 67 -30.64 -20.40 0.51
N CYS A 68 -30.59 -19.94 1.77
CA CYS A 68 -29.55 -20.27 2.74
C CYS A 68 -30.09 -21.16 3.88
N ILE A 69 -30.70 -22.30 3.54
CA ILE A 69 -31.07 -23.38 4.49
C ILE A 69 -30.76 -24.74 3.88
#